data_AF-A0A2D6R1H3-F1
#
_entry.id   AF-A0A2D6R1H3-F1
#
_cell.length_a   1.000
_cell.length_b   1.000
_cell.length_c   1.000
_cell.angle_alpha   90.00
_cell.angle_beta   90.00
_cell.angle_gamma   90.00
#
_symmetry.space_group_name_H-M   'P 1'
#
loop_
_entity.id
_entity.type
_entity.pdbx_description
1 polymer ?
#
loop_
_entity_poly.entity_id
_entity_poly.type
_entity_poly.pdbx_seq_one_letter_code
_entity_poly.pdbx_strand_id
1 'polypeptide(L)'
;MTEQDDLRAVVEAVAEAAGAVTRWNGPWKRIFSGGVDSHFRHRVGHFLHALDAVLVSHPKLLTDDDMTALRGHGDQVIARLEAELSAGVLERDDKVQIATTVYKINERVEEILMASKRLREPPAPGTLGR
;
A
#
# COMPACT_ATOMS: atom_id res chain seq x y z
N MET A 1 -4.17 24.85 -7.27
CA MET A 1 -3.75 23.45 -7.06
C MET A 1 -4.68 22.62 -7.90
N THR A 2 -4.16 21.87 -8.86
CA THR A 2 -4.97 21.07 -9.78
C THR A 2 -5.20 19.67 -9.20
N GLU A 3 -6.26 18.97 -9.60
CA GLU A 3 -6.54 17.57 -9.18
C GLU A 3 -5.35 16.63 -9.45
N GLN A 4 -4.51 16.97 -10.44
CA GLN A 4 -3.30 16.25 -10.79
C GLN A 4 -2.12 16.56 -9.84
N ASP A 5 -2.02 17.79 -9.32
CA ASP A 5 -1.04 18.13 -8.28
C ASP A 5 -1.36 17.41 -6.96
N ASP A 6 -2.65 17.33 -6.62
CA ASP A 6 -3.13 16.63 -5.43
C ASP A 6 -2.85 15.13 -5.51
N LEU A 7 -3.13 14.50 -6.65
CA LEU A 7 -2.83 13.09 -6.86
C LEU A 7 -1.32 12.81 -6.78
N ARG A 8 -0.48 13.68 -7.36
CA ARG A 8 0.97 13.49 -7.32
C ARG A 8 1.49 13.52 -5.89
N ALA A 9 1.01 14.45 -5.07
CA ALA A 9 1.36 14.51 -3.66
C ALA A 9 0.96 13.24 -2.90
N VAL A 10 -0.20 12.65 -3.22
CA VAL A 10 -0.65 11.39 -2.60
C VAL A 10 0.21 10.20 -3.05
N VAL A 11 0.59 10.12 -4.33
CA VAL A 11 1.50 9.06 -4.83
C VAL A 11 2.91 9.20 -4.23
N GLU A 12 3.42 10.43 -4.09
CA GLU A 12 4.68 10.71 -3.41
C GLU A 12 4.61 10.25 -1.94
N ALA A 13 3.50 10.49 -1.24
CA ALA A 13 3.30 10.00 0.12
C ALA A 13 3.33 8.47 0.23
N VAL A 14 2.83 7.74 -0.78
CA VAL A 14 2.95 6.27 -0.86
C VAL A 14 4.41 5.86 -0.99
N ALA A 15 5.17 6.51 -1.88
CA ALA A 15 6.60 6.23 -2.08
C ALA A 15 7.43 6.51 -0.82
N GLU A 16 7.16 7.62 -0.13
CA GLU A 16 7.80 7.97 1.14
C GLU A 16 7.50 6.94 2.23
N ALA A 17 6.22 6.55 2.37
CA ALA A 17 5.79 5.57 3.36
C ALA A 17 6.39 4.18 3.07
N ALA A 18 6.43 3.75 1.81
CA ALA A 18 7.10 2.53 1.39
C ALA A 18 8.59 2.57 1.73
N GLY A 19 9.26 3.67 1.39
CA GLY A 19 10.67 3.90 1.73
C GLY A 19 10.95 3.90 3.24
N ALA A 20 10.00 4.37 4.06
CA ALA A 20 10.11 4.34 5.52
C ALA A 20 10.02 2.92 6.07
N VAL A 21 9.20 2.06 5.47
CA VAL A 21 9.09 0.63 5.82
C VAL A 21 10.32 -0.14 5.37
N THR A 22 10.74 0.01 4.10
CA THR A 22 11.83 -0.80 3.51
C THR A 22 13.20 -0.48 4.08
N ARG A 23 13.49 0.79 4.40
CA ARG A 23 14.77 1.20 5.02
C ARG A 23 14.85 0.88 6.52
N TRP A 24 13.77 0.41 7.13
CA TRP A 24 13.76 0.09 8.55
C TRP A 24 14.29 -1.31 8.84
N ASN A 25 15.36 -1.36 9.63
CA ASN A 25 16.04 -2.59 10.03
C ASN A 25 15.59 -3.13 11.39
N GLY A 26 14.62 -2.50 12.06
CA GLY A 26 14.09 -3.00 13.34
C GLY A 26 12.96 -4.01 13.15
N PRO A 27 12.69 -4.87 14.15
CA PRO A 27 11.66 -5.90 14.06
C PRO A 27 10.24 -5.34 14.16
N TRP A 28 9.26 -6.12 13.70
CA TRP A 28 7.82 -5.85 13.82
C TRP A 28 7.36 -5.54 15.24
N LYS A 29 7.99 -6.22 16.21
CA LYS A 29 7.80 -6.00 17.64
C LYS A 29 9.16 -5.74 18.26
N ARG A 30 9.37 -4.56 18.84
CA ARG A 30 10.50 -4.38 19.76
C ARG A 30 10.04 -4.90 21.12
N ILE A 31 10.58 -6.05 21.48
CA ILE A 31 10.47 -6.70 22.77
C ILE A 31 10.88 -5.67 23.82
N PHE A 32 9.94 -4.95 24.44
CA PHE A 32 9.90 -4.54 25.84
C PHE A 32 8.53 -3.91 26.12
N SER A 33 7.80 -4.60 26.99
CA SER A 33 6.54 -4.23 27.62
C SER A 33 6.49 -2.76 28.08
N GLY A 34 5.46 -2.03 27.61
CA GLY A 34 4.98 -0.81 28.25
C GLY A 34 5.27 0.48 27.50
N GLY A 35 4.30 0.92 26.68
CA GLY A 35 3.98 2.35 26.51
C GLY A 35 4.63 3.12 25.37
N VAL A 36 5.58 2.58 24.61
CA VAL A 36 6.16 3.29 23.45
C VAL A 36 6.09 2.42 22.20
N ASP A 37 5.46 2.99 21.19
CA ASP A 37 4.80 2.30 20.09
C ASP A 37 5.75 1.53 19.16
N SER A 38 5.16 0.56 18.48
CA SER A 38 5.77 -0.30 17.46
C SER A 38 6.08 0.47 16.18
N HIS A 39 7.18 1.24 16.17
CA HIS A 39 7.58 2.13 15.05
C HIS A 39 7.47 1.47 13.66
N PHE A 40 7.80 0.19 13.53
CA PHE A 40 7.66 -0.53 12.25
C PHE A 40 6.21 -0.74 11.85
N ARG A 41 5.38 -1.28 12.75
CA ARG A 41 3.94 -1.46 12.53
C ARG A 41 3.25 -0.13 12.24
N HIS A 42 3.64 0.95 12.94
CA HIS A 42 3.12 2.29 12.67
C HIS A 42 3.44 2.74 11.24
N ARG A 43 4.68 2.54 10.76
CA ARG A 43 5.07 2.86 9.37
C ARG A 43 4.29 2.05 8.34
N VAL A 44 4.06 0.77 8.61
CA VAL A 44 3.23 -0.09 7.75
C VAL A 44 1.77 0.39 7.74
N GLY A 45 1.25 0.82 8.89
CA GLY A 45 -0.06 1.47 8.98
C GLY A 45 -0.12 2.78 8.18
N HIS A 46 0.92 3.60 8.23
CA HIS A 46 1.03 4.83 7.43
C HIS A 46 1.05 4.51 5.92
N PHE A 47 1.74 3.46 5.51
CA PHE A 47 1.74 2.99 4.12
C PHE A 47 0.34 2.56 3.66
N LEU A 48 -0.37 1.76 4.46
CA LEU A 48 -1.76 1.40 4.17
C LEU A 48 -2.67 2.62 4.06
N HIS A 49 -2.51 3.59 4.97
CA HIS A 49 -3.29 4.82 4.92
C HIS A 49 -3.00 5.65 3.66
N ALA A 50 -1.75 5.67 3.20
CA ALA A 50 -1.39 6.32 1.94
C ALA A 50 -2.03 5.62 0.73
N LEU A 51 -2.09 4.28 0.71
CA LEU A 51 -2.82 3.53 -0.32
C LEU A 51 -4.32 3.85 -0.29
N ASP A 52 -4.92 3.89 0.89
CA ASP A 52 -6.33 4.28 1.04
C ASP A 52 -6.57 5.71 0.52
N ALA A 53 -5.65 6.63 0.77
CA ALA A 53 -5.71 8.00 0.26
C ALA A 53 -5.70 8.04 -1.28
N VAL A 54 -4.89 7.22 -1.95
CA VAL A 54 -4.92 7.09 -3.42
C VAL A 54 -6.29 6.60 -3.88
N LEU A 55 -6.83 5.57 -3.22
CA LEU A 55 -8.09 4.94 -3.60
C LEU A 55 -9.29 5.90 -3.52
N VAL A 56 -9.35 6.74 -2.48
CA VAL A 56 -10.45 7.73 -2.29
C VAL A 56 -10.27 9.02 -3.11
N SER A 57 -9.09 9.24 -3.68
CA SER A 57 -8.79 10.42 -4.51
C SER A 57 -9.29 10.20 -5.96
N HIS A 58 -8.47 10.51 -6.97
CA HIS A 58 -8.78 10.31 -8.38
C HIS A 58 -7.88 9.24 -9.01
N PRO A 59 -8.01 7.93 -8.64
CA PRO A 59 -7.14 6.88 -9.18
C PRO A 59 -7.17 6.81 -10.71
N LYS A 60 -8.25 7.26 -11.36
CA LYS A 60 -8.36 7.43 -12.82
C LYS A 60 -7.26 8.29 -13.46
N LEU A 61 -6.68 9.22 -12.71
CA LEU A 61 -5.64 10.13 -13.21
C LEU A 61 -4.22 9.55 -13.02
N LEU A 62 -4.07 8.41 -12.34
CA LEU A 62 -2.78 7.73 -12.23
C LEU A 62 -2.31 7.36 -13.62
N THR A 63 -1.04 7.63 -13.94
CA THR A 63 -0.40 7.21 -15.18
C THR A 63 0.02 5.74 -15.12
N ASP A 64 0.44 5.17 -16.26
CA ASP A 64 1.00 3.80 -16.27
C ASP A 64 2.28 3.69 -15.44
N ASP A 65 3.06 4.77 -15.40
CA ASP A 65 4.26 4.87 -14.58
C ASP A 65 3.90 4.90 -13.09
N ASP A 66 2.87 5.67 -12.68
CA ASP A 66 2.39 5.71 -11.29
C ASP A 66 1.87 4.35 -10.85
N MET A 67 1.11 3.67 -11.71
CA MET A 67 0.61 2.32 -11.44
C MET A 67 1.76 1.29 -11.28
N THR A 68 2.79 1.40 -12.12
CA THR A 68 3.98 0.55 -12.05
C THR A 68 4.76 0.80 -10.77
N ALA A 69 4.96 2.07 -10.40
CA ALA A 69 5.63 2.47 -9.17
C ALA A 69 4.85 1.99 -7.93
N LEU A 70 3.52 2.18 -7.91
CA LEU A 70 2.67 1.77 -6.79
C LEU A 70 2.71 0.26 -6.56
N ARG A 71 2.68 -0.54 -7.64
CA ARG A 71 2.89 -1.99 -7.54
C ARG A 71 4.28 -2.31 -6.97
N GLY A 72 5.33 -1.69 -7.50
CA GLY A 72 6.69 -1.90 -7.01
C GLY A 72 6.87 -1.55 -5.53
N HIS A 73 6.24 -0.49 -5.05
CA HIS A 73 6.24 -0.11 -3.64
C HIS A 73 5.48 -1.11 -2.76
N GLY A 74 4.32 -1.58 -3.23
CA GLY A 74 3.58 -2.67 -2.56
C GLY A 74 4.43 -3.93 -2.40
N ASP A 75 5.03 -4.39 -3.50
CA ASP A 75 5.87 -5.60 -3.52
C ASP A 75 7.07 -5.48 -2.58
N GLN A 76 7.73 -4.31 -2.54
CA GLN A 76 8.87 -4.07 -1.64
C GLN A 76 8.46 -4.12 -0.16
N VAL A 77 7.31 -3.53 0.19
CA VAL A 77 6.78 -3.57 1.56
C VAL A 77 6.41 -5.00 1.94
N ILE A 78 5.75 -5.74 1.04
CA ILE A 78 5.38 -7.14 1.26
C ILE A 78 6.62 -7.99 1.47
N ALA A 79 7.63 -7.90 0.61
CA ALA A 79 8.87 -8.67 0.75
C ALA A 79 9.56 -8.39 2.10
N ARG A 80 9.53 -7.14 2.56
CA ARG A 80 10.08 -6.78 3.88
C ARG A 80 9.27 -7.39 5.03
N LEU A 81 7.94 -7.44 4.93
CA LEU A 81 7.06 -8.08 5.91
C LEU A 81 7.23 -9.61 5.93
N GLU A 82 7.35 -10.23 4.77
CA GLU A 82 7.62 -11.66 4.64
C GLU A 82 8.97 -12.04 5.23
N ALA A 83 9.99 -11.18 5.10
CA ALA A 83 11.27 -11.38 5.77
C ALA A 83 11.13 -11.44 7.31
N GLU A 84 10.20 -10.69 7.92
CA GLU A 84 9.91 -10.80 9.36
C GLU A 84 9.26 -12.15 9.70
N LEU A 85 8.36 -12.66 8.86
CA LEU A 85 7.75 -13.98 9.04
C LEU A 85 8.80 -15.09 8.99
N SER A 86 9.74 -14.99 8.03
CA SER A 86 10.83 -15.96 7.84
C SER A 86 11.90 -15.90 8.92
N ALA A 87 12.09 -14.77 9.61
CA ALA A 87 13.09 -14.62 10.66
C ALA A 87 12.84 -15.52 11.90
N GLY A 88 11.64 -16.09 12.05
CA GLY A 88 11.34 -17.12 13.04
C GLY A 88 11.17 -16.64 14.49
N VAL A 89 11.41 -15.35 14.77
CA VAL A 89 11.40 -14.73 16.11
C VAL A 89 10.02 -14.24 16.57
N LEU A 90 8.99 -14.32 15.72
CA LEU A 90 7.65 -13.80 15.98
C LEU A 90 6.73 -14.81 16.68
N GLU A 91 5.90 -14.30 17.59
CA GLU A 91 4.80 -15.06 18.18
C GLU A 91 3.69 -15.33 17.14
N ARG A 92 2.80 -16.29 17.42
CA ARG A 92 1.73 -16.68 16.50
C ARG A 92 0.85 -15.50 16.10
N ASP A 93 0.43 -14.68 17.05
CA ASP A 93 -0.47 -13.56 16.78
C ASP A 93 0.20 -12.47 15.94
N ASP A 94 1.50 -12.24 16.17
CA ASP A 94 2.30 -11.31 15.36
C ASP A 94 2.40 -11.82 13.91
N LYS A 95 2.63 -13.12 13.71
CA LYS A 95 2.65 -13.74 12.36
C LYS A 95 1.31 -13.58 11.65
N VAL A 96 0.19 -13.80 12.35
CA VAL A 96 -1.16 -13.61 11.79
C VAL A 96 -1.41 -12.15 11.40
N GLN A 97 -0.98 -11.20 12.23
CA GLN A 97 -1.13 -9.78 11.93
C GLN A 97 -0.31 -9.37 10.70
N ILE A 98 0.94 -9.83 10.58
CA ILE A 98 1.77 -9.57 9.40
C ILE A 98 1.14 -10.18 8.15
N ALA A 99 0.74 -11.45 8.18
CA ALA A 99 0.11 -12.11 7.04
C ALA A 99 -1.18 -11.40 6.58
N THR A 100 -2.00 -10.97 7.55
CA THR A 100 -3.20 -10.16 7.28
C THR A 100 -2.85 -8.81 6.65
N THR A 101 -1.75 -8.20 7.09
CA THR A 101 -1.28 -6.92 6.57
C THR A 101 -0.77 -7.05 5.13
N VAL A 102 -0.02 -8.11 4.83
CA VAL A 102 0.40 -8.46 3.46
C VAL A 102 -0.82 -8.62 2.54
N TYR A 103 -1.84 -9.37 2.99
CA TYR A 103 -3.08 -9.52 2.23
C TYR A 103 -3.75 -8.18 1.92
N LYS A 104 -3.90 -7.31 2.93
CA LYS A 104 -4.50 -5.98 2.75
C LYS A 104 -3.71 -5.09 1.79
N ILE A 105 -2.38 -5.14 1.83
CA ILE A 105 -1.56 -4.37 0.89
C ILE A 105 -1.82 -4.83 -0.55
N ASN A 106 -1.80 -6.14 -0.80
CA ASN A 106 -2.12 -6.70 -2.11
C ASN A 106 -3.51 -6.28 -2.59
N GLU A 107 -4.52 -6.45 -1.73
CA GLU A 107 -5.90 -6.06 -2.02
C GLU A 107 -6.00 -4.58 -2.43
N ARG A 108 -5.40 -3.66 -1.66
CA ARG A 108 -5.48 -2.22 -1.97
C ARG A 108 -4.72 -1.82 -3.23
N VAL A 109 -3.55 -2.41 -3.47
CA VAL A 109 -2.82 -2.20 -4.72
C VAL A 109 -3.66 -2.66 -5.91
N GLU A 110 -4.24 -3.85 -5.84
CA GLU A 110 -5.10 -4.37 -6.92
C GLU A 110 -6.36 -3.52 -7.13
N GLU A 111 -7.02 -3.08 -6.06
CA GLU A 111 -8.18 -2.18 -6.15
C GLU A 111 -7.85 -0.87 -6.85
N ILE A 112 -6.72 -0.23 -6.50
CA ILE A 112 -6.26 1.01 -7.14
C ILE A 112 -6.01 0.77 -8.64
N LEU A 113 -5.31 -0.31 -8.98
CA LEU A 113 -5.01 -0.66 -10.38
C LEU A 113 -6.29 -0.94 -11.18
N MET A 114 -7.26 -1.65 -10.60
CA MET A 114 -8.53 -1.96 -11.26
C MET A 114 -9.40 -0.72 -11.42
N ALA A 115 -9.48 0.15 -10.41
CA ALA A 115 -10.19 1.42 -10.48
C ALA A 115 -9.61 2.32 -11.58
N SER A 116 -8.28 2.34 -11.73
CA SER A 116 -7.58 3.10 -12.76
C SER A 116 -7.88 2.57 -14.17
N LYS A 117 -7.93 1.23 -14.35
CA LYS A 117 -8.20 0.60 -15.66
C LYS A 117 -9.66 0.71 -16.11
N ARG A 118 -10.62 0.38 -15.23
CA ARG A 118 -12.06 0.36 -15.56
C ARG A 118 -12.60 1.71 -16.03
N LEU A 119 -11.97 2.80 -15.63
CA LEU A 119 -12.38 4.17 -15.98
C LEU A 119 -11.67 4.73 -17.22
N ARG A 120 -10.66 4.02 -17.74
CA ARG A 120 -9.94 4.37 -18.98
C ARG A 120 -10.49 3.65 -20.21
N GLU A 121 -11.15 2.52 -20.02
CA GLU A 121 -11.87 1.86 -21.10
C GLU A 121 -13.17 2.64 -21.38
N PRO A 122 -13.41 3.10 -22.63
CA PRO A 122 -14.72 3.64 -22.99
C PRO A 122 -15.77 2.54 -22.75
N PRO A 123 -17.00 2.89 -22.31
CA PRO A 123 -18.05 1.89 -22.17
C PRO A 123 -18.19 1.17 -23.51
N ALA A 124 -18.26 -0.17 -23.46
CA ALA A 124 -18.35 -0.99 -24.66
C ALA A 124 -19.46 -0.44 -25.58
N PRO A 125 -19.21 -0.27 -26.88
CA PRO A 125 -20.22 0.20 -27.81
C PRO A 125 -21.32 -0.88 -27.92
N GLY A 126 -22.36 -0.75 -27.10
CA GLY A 126 -23.42 -1.76 -27.04
C GLY A 126 -24.53 -1.54 -26.02
N THR A 127 -24.49 -0.52 -25.17
CA THR A 127 -25.55 -0.27 -24.18
C THR A 127 -26.35 1.00 -24.46
N LEU A 128 -26.75 1.22 -25.71
CA LEU A 128 -27.85 2.12 -26.06
C LEU A 128 -28.67 1.46 -27.17
N GLY A 129 -29.87 1.00 -26.83
CA GLY A 129 -30.90 0.63 -27.80
C GLY A 129 -31.45 -0.79 -27.69
N ARG A 130 -32.29 -1.03 -26.69
CA ARG A 130 -33.62 -1.64 -26.89
C ARG A 130 -34.52 -1.41 -25.69
#